data_AF-A0A5S9M539-F1
#
_entry.id   AF-A0A5S9M539-F1
#
_cell.length_a   1.000
_cell.length_b   1.000
_cell.length_c   1.000
_cell.angle_alpha   90.00
_cell.angle_beta   90.00
_cell.angle_gamma   90.00
#
_symmetry.space_group_name_H-M   'P 1'
#
loop_
_entity.id
_entity.type
_entity.pdbx_description
1 polymer ?
#
loop_
_entity_poly.entity_id
_entity_poly.type
_entity_poly.pdbx_seq_one_letter_code
_entity_poly.pdbx_strand_id
1 'polypeptide(L)'
;MLDPYLFTPLGQIFLNLIKMLVVPIVFFSITLGVAGLGDPKKLGRIGAKTITYFLLTTTFAIIIGISLALLIKPGAFGNFDTKAADYSAEEAPSMADTLLNIIPTNPVQSLVEGDMLQIIVFCVFLGLGIAHA
;
A
#
# COMPACT_ATOMS: atom_id res chain seq x y z
N MET A 1 30.84 -14.18 -0.42
CA MET A 1 30.76 -15.55 -1.00
C MET A 1 29.70 -16.42 -0.29
N LEU A 2 29.30 -16.09 0.94
CA LEU A 2 28.21 -16.78 1.67
C LEU A 2 26.82 -16.14 1.41
N ASP A 3 26.81 -14.94 0.84
CA ASP A 3 25.64 -14.09 0.57
C ASP A 3 24.59 -14.73 -0.35
N PRO A 4 24.96 -15.34 -1.51
CA PRO A 4 23.98 -15.89 -2.45
C PRO A 4 23.31 -17.17 -1.94
N TYR A 5 23.98 -17.91 -1.04
CA TYR A 5 23.57 -19.27 -0.66
C TYR A 5 22.91 -19.35 0.71
N LEU A 6 23.19 -18.42 1.62
CA LEU A 6 22.63 -18.44 2.98
C LEU A 6 21.74 -17.22 3.26
N PHE A 7 22.21 -16.02 2.95
CA PHE A 7 21.50 -14.78 3.30
C PHE A 7 20.34 -14.47 2.34
N THR A 8 20.50 -14.69 1.03
CA THR A 8 19.42 -14.53 0.05
C THR A 8 18.22 -15.46 0.32
N PRO A 9 18.38 -16.80 0.48
CA PRO A 9 17.24 -17.67 0.75
C PRO A 9 16.61 -17.42 2.12
N LEU A 10 17.41 -17.09 3.15
CA LEU A 10 16.88 -16.75 4.47
C LEU A 10 16.05 -15.46 4.44
N GLY A 11 16.52 -14.43 3.71
CA GLY A 11 15.76 -13.21 3.47
C GLY A 11 14.46 -13.47 2.70
N GLN A 12 14.50 -14.33 1.69
CA GLN A 12 13.30 -14.68 0.92
C GLN A 12 12.26 -15.43 1.77
N ILE A 13 12.70 -16.39 2.60
CA ILE A 13 11.81 -17.11 3.53
C ILE A 13 11.17 -16.10 4.49
N PHE A 14 11.96 -15.18 5.06
CA PHE A 14 11.45 -14.15 5.95
C PHE A 14 10.39 -13.26 5.28
N LEU A 15 10.65 -12.77 4.07
CA LEU A 15 9.67 -11.97 3.32
C LEU A 15 8.41 -12.77 2.98
N ASN A 16 8.54 -14.05 2.62
CA ASN A 16 7.39 -14.91 2.36
C ASN A 16 6.55 -15.13 3.62
N LEU A 17 7.18 -15.31 4.78
CA LEU A 17 6.48 -15.43 6.07
C LEU A 17 5.69 -14.16 6.39
N ILE A 18 6.26 -12.97 6.16
CA ILE A 18 5.53 -11.70 6.33
C ILE A 18 4.34 -11.64 5.36
N LYS A 19 4.58 -11.87 4.06
CA LYS A 19 3.53 -11.79 3.03
C LYS A 19 2.36 -12.75 3.28
N MET A 20 2.64 -13.96 3.76
CA MET A 20 1.64 -14.96 4.12
C MET A 20 0.68 -14.47 5.22
N LEU A 21 1.19 -13.66 6.15
CA LEU A 21 0.39 -13.14 7.27
C LEU A 21 -0.38 -11.87 6.91
N VAL A 22 0.17 -11.01 6.04
CA VAL A 22 -0.42 -9.70 5.75
C VAL A 22 -1.85 -9.80 5.23
N VAL A 23 -2.11 -10.64 4.22
CA VAL A 23 -3.45 -10.71 3.58
C VAL A 23 -4.51 -11.21 4.56
N PRO A 24 -4.35 -12.36 5.26
CA PRO A 24 -5.35 -12.83 6.22
C PRO A 24 -5.53 -11.87 7.40
N ILE A 25 -4.45 -11.30 7.94
CA ILE A 25 -4.53 -10.38 9.07
C ILE A 25 -5.36 -9.16 8.70
N VAL A 26 -5.11 -8.56 7.52
CA VAL A 26 -5.88 -7.40 7.08
C VAL A 26 -7.34 -7.77 6.86
N PHE A 27 -7.62 -8.92 6.23
CA PHE A 27 -8.98 -9.38 6.02
C PHE A 27 -9.78 -9.49 7.32
N PHE A 28 -9.27 -10.26 8.29
CA PHE A 28 -9.98 -10.47 9.56
C PHE A 28 -10.01 -9.20 10.42
N SER A 29 -8.90 -8.45 10.50
CA SER A 29 -8.81 -7.25 11.34
C SER A 29 -9.75 -6.15 10.88
N ILE A 30 -9.78 -5.85 9.57
CA ILE A 30 -10.66 -4.81 9.03
C ILE A 30 -12.12 -5.26 9.09
N THR A 31 -12.43 -6.49 8.69
CA THR A 31 -13.82 -6.99 8.72
C THR A 31 -14.38 -6.95 10.15
N LEU A 32 -13.63 -7.48 11.13
CA LEU A 32 -14.07 -7.50 12.52
C LEU A 32 -14.09 -6.09 13.14
N GLY A 33 -13.11 -5.25 12.81
CA GLY A 33 -13.05 -3.87 13.30
C GLY A 33 -14.22 -3.02 12.80
N VAL A 34 -14.60 -3.18 11.53
CA VAL A 34 -15.76 -2.49 10.95
C VAL A 34 -17.07 -3.06 11.51
N ALA A 35 -17.19 -4.38 11.61
CA ALA A 35 -18.36 -5.03 12.20
C ALA A 35 -18.59 -4.59 13.66
N GLY A 36 -17.52 -4.47 14.46
CA GLY A 36 -17.60 -4.02 15.85
C GLY A 36 -17.93 -2.53 16.01
N LEU A 37 -17.70 -1.69 14.99
CA LEU A 37 -18.07 -0.28 15.02
C LEU A 37 -19.58 -0.06 14.88
N GLY A 38 -20.27 -0.91 14.12
CA GLY A 38 -21.72 -0.93 13.92
C GLY A 38 -22.32 0.25 13.14
N ASP A 39 -21.66 1.42 13.10
CA ASP A 39 -22.22 2.67 12.58
C ASP A 39 -21.42 3.18 11.35
N PRO A 40 -22.02 3.19 10.14
CA PRO A 40 -21.39 3.70 8.92
C PRO A 40 -20.95 5.17 9.03
N LYS A 41 -21.68 6.01 9.79
CA LYS A 41 -21.33 7.44 9.96
C LYS A 41 -20.06 7.59 10.77
N LYS A 42 -19.87 6.76 11.81
CA LYS A 42 -18.62 6.76 12.60
C LYS A 42 -17.45 6.31 11.74
N LEU A 43 -17.63 5.25 10.94
CA LEU A 43 -16.60 4.76 10.03
C LEU A 43 -16.18 5.83 9.03
N GLY A 44 -17.13 6.48 8.35
CA GLY A 44 -16.85 7.56 7.41
C GLY A 44 -16.12 8.74 8.05
N ARG A 45 -16.47 9.12 9.28
CA ARG A 45 -15.78 10.18 10.03
C ARG A 45 -14.35 9.80 10.39
N ILE A 46 -14.09 8.55 10.77
CA ILE A 46 -12.74 8.06 11.06
C ILE A 46 -11.92 8.03 9.77
N GLY A 47 -12.47 7.45 8.70
CA GLY A 47 -11.82 7.41 7.39
C GLY A 47 -11.44 8.81 6.88
N ALA A 48 -12.36 9.76 6.92
CA ALA A 48 -12.09 11.14 6.50
C ALA A 48 -10.98 11.81 7.34
N LYS A 49 -10.99 11.63 8.67
CA LYS A 49 -9.91 12.13 9.53
C LYS A 49 -8.57 11.50 9.19
N THR A 50 -8.55 10.19 8.94
CA THR A 50 -7.35 9.44 8.58
C THR A 50 -6.80 9.88 7.22
N ILE A 51 -7.66 10.05 6.20
CA ILE A 51 -7.25 10.53 4.87
C ILE A 51 -6.63 11.92 4.97
N THR A 52 -7.29 12.86 5.67
CA THR A 52 -6.75 14.21 5.86
C THR A 52 -5.43 14.18 6.61
N TYR A 53 -5.31 13.35 7.65
CA TYR A 53 -4.06 13.17 8.39
C TYR A 53 -2.93 12.64 7.51
N PHE A 54 -3.17 11.61 6.69
CA PHE A 54 -2.18 11.07 5.78
C PHE A 54 -1.79 12.07 4.68
N LEU A 55 -2.75 12.77 4.07
CA LEU A 55 -2.44 13.77 3.06
C LEU A 55 -1.54 14.88 3.60
N LEU A 56 -1.82 15.38 4.81
CA LEU A 56 -1.00 16.40 5.45
C LEU A 56 0.41 15.87 5.73
N THR A 57 0.51 14.74 6.43
CA THR A 57 1.81 14.15 6.82
C THR A 57 2.66 13.76 5.61
N THR A 58 2.07 13.17 4.57
CA THR A 58 2.76 12.87 3.31
C THR A 58 3.22 14.13 2.59
N THR A 59 2.39 15.18 2.55
CA THR A 59 2.80 16.47 1.95
C THR A 59 4.02 17.04 2.67
N PHE A 60 4.02 17.06 4.01
CA PHE A 60 5.20 17.51 4.78
C PHE A 60 6.43 16.61 4.54
N ALA A 61 6.25 15.29 4.49
CA ALA A 61 7.35 14.36 4.20
C ALA A 61 7.97 14.61 2.82
N ILE A 62 7.14 14.84 1.79
CA ILE A 62 7.60 15.17 0.43
C ILE A 62 8.38 16.49 0.42
N ILE A 63 7.87 17.53 1.09
CA ILE A 63 8.55 18.84 1.17
C ILE A 63 9.94 18.69 1.79
N ILE A 64 10.04 17.95 2.90
CA ILE A 64 11.31 17.70 3.58
C ILE A 64 12.25 16.89 2.68
N GLY A 65 11.74 15.81 2.07
CA GLY A 65 12.53 14.94 1.19
C GLY A 65 13.10 15.68 -0.01
N ILE A 66 12.28 16.49 -0.70
CA ILE A 66 12.72 17.30 -1.84
C ILE A 66 13.72 18.37 -1.38
N SER A 67 13.46 19.04 -0.26
CA SER A 67 14.35 20.07 0.27
C SER A 67 15.73 19.51 0.60
N LEU A 68 15.79 18.36 1.29
CA LEU A 68 17.05 17.67 1.59
C LEU A 68 17.75 17.16 0.32
N ALA A 69 17.01 16.60 -0.63
CA ALA A 69 17.56 16.14 -1.90
C ALA A 69 18.21 17.30 -2.70
N LEU A 70 17.58 18.48 -2.71
CA LEU A 70 18.10 19.68 -3.38
C LEU A 70 19.32 20.29 -2.67
N LEU A 71 19.40 20.15 -1.34
CA LEU A 71 20.53 20.63 -0.55
C LEU A 71 21.76 19.71 -0.66
N ILE A 72 21.56 18.41 -0.44
CA ILE A 72 22.63 17.41 -0.42
C ILE A 72 23.10 17.09 -1.84
N LYS A 73 22.21 17.16 -2.84
CA LYS A 73 22.48 16.79 -4.24
C LYS A 73 23.24 15.45 -4.34
N PRO A 74 22.67 14.34 -3.84
CA PRO A 74 23.39 13.06 -3.75
C PRO A 74 23.93 12.55 -5.10
N GLY A 75 23.28 12.91 -6.21
CA GLY A 75 23.72 12.53 -7.57
C GLY A 75 24.95 13.29 -8.09
N ALA A 76 25.38 14.38 -7.43
CA ALA A 76 26.50 15.19 -7.91
C ALA A 76 27.88 14.58 -7.59
N PHE A 77 27.97 13.66 -6.63
CA PHE A 77 29.24 13.13 -6.11
C PHE A 77 29.64 11.76 -6.69
N GLY A 78 28.91 11.24 -7.69
CA GLY A 78 29.22 9.97 -8.34
C GLY A 78 29.42 10.13 -9.84
N ASN A 79 30.44 9.46 -10.41
CA ASN A 79 30.58 9.28 -11.85
C ASN A 79 29.60 8.18 -12.31
N PHE A 80 28.36 8.57 -12.58
CA PHE A 80 27.34 7.67 -13.12
C PHE A 80 27.40 7.66 -14.65
N ASP A 81 27.80 6.53 -15.24
CA ASP A 81 27.74 6.36 -16.69
C ASP A 81 26.30 6.04 -17.12
N THR A 82 25.61 7.04 -17.67
CA THR A 82 24.21 6.93 -18.09
C THR A 82 24.04 6.48 -19.55
N LYS A 83 25.13 6.24 -20.28
CA LYS A 83 25.08 5.95 -21.73
C LYS A 83 24.44 4.61 -22.10
N ALA A 84 24.42 3.65 -21.17
CA ALA A 84 23.79 2.34 -21.34
C ALA A 84 22.42 2.23 -20.65
N ALA A 85 21.95 3.30 -19.98
CA ALA A 85 20.68 3.30 -19.29
C ALA A 85 19.56 3.70 -20.27
N ASP A 86 18.88 2.71 -20.83
CA ASP A 86 17.65 2.93 -21.56
C ASP A 86 16.50 3.03 -20.54
N TYR A 87 15.94 4.22 -20.36
CA TYR A 87 14.84 4.48 -19.44
C TYR A 87 13.60 4.89 -20.24
N SER A 88 12.65 3.97 -20.35
CA SER A 88 11.30 4.27 -20.80
C SER A 88 10.46 4.65 -19.59
N ALA A 89 9.93 5.87 -19.56
CA ALA A 89 9.00 6.28 -18.53
C ALA A 89 7.71 5.46 -18.69
N GLU A 90 7.33 4.72 -17.65
CA GLU A 90 6.06 4.02 -17.60
C GLU A 90 4.95 5.04 -17.36
N GLU A 91 3.86 4.98 -18.15
CA GLU A 91 2.76 5.92 -18.00
C GLU A 91 2.04 5.67 -16.67
N ALA A 92 1.92 6.73 -15.87
CA ALA A 92 1.18 6.64 -14.62
C ALA A 92 -0.29 6.33 -14.92
N PRO A 93 -0.90 5.34 -14.23
CA PRO A 93 -2.32 5.07 -14.37
C PRO A 93 -3.11 6.34 -14.05
N SER A 94 -4.18 6.60 -14.80
CA SER A 94 -4.96 7.80 -14.58
C SER A 94 -5.59 7.77 -13.18
N MET A 95 -5.87 8.95 -12.62
CA MET A 95 -6.59 9.01 -11.33
C MET A 95 -7.96 8.34 -11.40
N ALA A 96 -8.62 8.41 -12.57
CA ALA A 96 -9.90 7.75 -12.80
C ALA A 96 -9.76 6.23 -12.72
N ASP A 97 -8.74 5.66 -13.38
CA ASP A 97 -8.48 4.21 -13.36
C ASP A 97 -8.13 3.75 -11.94
N THR A 98 -7.33 4.54 -11.21
CA THR A 98 -7.02 4.23 -9.81
C THR A 98 -8.29 4.18 -8.95
N LEU A 99 -9.23 5.12 -9.15
CA LEU A 99 -10.47 5.18 -8.39
C LEU A 99 -11.43 4.04 -8.76
N LEU A 100 -11.47 3.64 -10.04
CA LEU A 100 -12.27 2.50 -10.51
C LEU A 100 -11.73 1.17 -9.95
N ASN A 101 -10.41 1.02 -9.90
CA ASN A 101 -9.74 -0.17 -9.37
C ASN A 101 -9.80 -0.31 -7.84
N ILE A 102 -10.44 0.64 -7.13
CA ILE A 102 -10.72 0.53 -5.68
C ILE A 102 -11.74 -0.59 -5.43
N ILE A 103 -12.73 -0.73 -6.31
CA ILE A 103 -13.82 -1.70 -6.13
C ILE A 103 -13.46 -2.96 -6.92
N PRO A 104 -13.22 -4.11 -6.25
CA PRO A 104 -12.89 -5.34 -6.94
C PRO A 104 -14.06 -5.88 -7.76
N THR A 105 -13.76 -6.44 -8.94
CA THR A 105 -14.72 -7.26 -9.70
C THR A 105 -14.90 -8.64 -9.08
N ASN A 106 -13.83 -9.19 -8.47
CA ASN A 106 -13.84 -10.47 -7.77
C ASN A 106 -12.99 -10.39 -6.49
N PRO A 107 -13.59 -10.35 -5.29
CA PRO A 107 -12.85 -10.20 -4.05
C PRO A 107 -11.95 -11.39 -3.72
N VAL A 108 -12.30 -12.61 -4.16
CA VAL A 108 -11.47 -13.80 -3.93
C VAL A 108 -10.18 -13.70 -4.75
N GLN A 109 -10.29 -13.21 -5.98
CA GLN A 109 -9.12 -12.96 -6.83
C GLN A 109 -8.20 -11.90 -6.20
N SER A 110 -8.75 -10.80 -5.68
CA SER A 110 -7.97 -9.76 -5.00
C SER A 110 -7.21 -10.30 -3.78
N LEU A 111 -7.80 -11.23 -3.02
CA LEU A 111 -7.11 -11.90 -1.90
C LEU A 111 -5.95 -12.79 -2.38
N VAL A 112 -6.06 -13.42 -3.55
CA VAL A 112 -5.01 -14.27 -4.11
C VAL A 112 -3.88 -13.42 -4.69
N GLU A 113 -4.22 -12.36 -5.42
CA GLU A 113 -3.25 -11.46 -6.07
C GLU A 113 -2.61 -10.49 -5.07
N GLY A 114 -3.23 -10.30 -3.91
CA GLY A 114 -2.71 -9.43 -2.85
C GLY A 114 -3.02 -7.95 -3.08
N ASP A 115 -4.07 -7.64 -3.83
CA ASP A 115 -4.51 -6.28 -4.14
C ASP A 115 -5.09 -5.60 -2.90
N MET A 116 -4.21 -5.02 -2.08
CA MET A 116 -4.55 -4.51 -0.74
C MET A 116 -5.70 -3.51 -0.75
N LEU A 117 -5.73 -2.59 -1.72
CA LEU A 117 -6.77 -1.56 -1.81
C LEU A 117 -8.15 -2.21 -2.02
N GLN A 118 -8.24 -3.15 -2.95
CA GLN A 118 -9.46 -3.91 -3.24
C GLN A 118 -9.88 -4.77 -2.05
N ILE A 119 -8.93 -5.46 -1.41
CA ILE A 119 -9.19 -6.29 -0.21
C ILE A 119 -9.79 -5.42 0.90
N ILE A 120 -9.19 -4.26 1.21
CA ILE A 120 -9.65 -3.37 2.29
C ILE A 120 -11.10 -2.91 2.02
N VAL A 121 -11.39 -2.51 0.79
CA VAL A 121 -12.72 -2.01 0.39
C VAL A 121 -13.77 -3.12 0.54
N PHE A 122 -13.47 -4.32 0.05
CA PHE A 122 -14.34 -5.48 0.23
C PHE A 122 -14.57 -5.80 1.71
N CYS A 123 -13.53 -5.79 2.54
CA CYS A 123 -13.64 -6.05 3.99
C CYS A 123 -14.51 -5.02 4.70
N VAL A 124 -14.44 -3.75 4.29
CA VAL A 124 -15.30 -2.69 4.82
C VAL A 124 -16.77 -2.97 4.49
N PHE A 125 -17.10 -3.29 3.24
CA PHE A 125 -18.47 -3.62 2.86
C PHE A 125 -18.98 -4.88 3.56
N LEU A 126 -18.14 -5.93 3.64
CA LEU A 126 -18.48 -7.17 4.33
C LEU A 126 -18.72 -6.92 5.83
N GLY A 127 -17.83 -6.19 6.49
CA GLY A 127 -17.97 -5.84 7.91
C GLY A 127 -19.23 -5.01 8.20
N LEU A 128 -19.57 -4.06 7.32
CA LEU A 128 -20.82 -3.29 7.44
C LEU A 128 -22.06 -4.16 7.23
N GLY A 129 -22.00 -5.10 6.29
CA GLY A 129 -23.08 -6.08 6.06
C GLY A 129 -23.32 -6.97 7.28
N ILE A 130 -22.25 -7.47 7.90
CA ILE A 130 -22.32 -8.26 9.13
C ILE A 130 -22.87 -7.44 10.30
N ALA A 131 -22.49 -6.17 10.44
CA ALA A 131 -22.96 -5.30 11.51
C ALA A 131 -24.47 -5.03 11.52
N HIS A 132 -25.13 -5.13 10.35
CA HIS A 132 -26.54 -4.81 10.17
C HIS A 132 -27.41 -6.03 9.80
N ALA A 133 -26.83 -7.24 9.86
CA ALA A 133 -27.53 -8.52 9.72
C ALA A 133 -27.92 -9.08 11.09
#